data_AF-A0A3M1CDG0-F1
#
_entry.id   AF-A0A3M1CDG0-F1
#
_cell.length_a   1.000
_cell.length_b   1.000
_cell.length_c   1.000
_cell.angle_alpha   90.00
_cell.angle_beta   90.00
_cell.angle_gamma   90.00
#
_symmetry.space_group_name_H-M   'P 1'
#
loop_
_entity.id
_entity.type
_entity.pdbx_description
1 polymer ?
#
loop_
_entity_poly.entity_id
_entity_poly.type
_entity_poly.pdbx_seq_one_letter_code
_entity_poly.pdbx_strand_id
1 'polypeptide(L)'
;MKPLAFFLAALLPGAAMAGAIAFEPVAPEGLDAEAQKVVAVLQSRFPGQMPVFEQAGYGAWGAIAVPVGKPLGPETLSSAVNLPDAEAARAAVLKACREQQGAECTVIGLIVPTGN
;
A
#
# COMPACT_ATOMS: atom_id res chain seq x y z
N MET A 1 -5.50 3.80 58.31
CA MET A 1 -5.78 5.09 57.64
C MET A 1 -4.97 5.17 56.35
N LYS A 2 -5.65 5.40 55.22
CA LYS A 2 -5.14 5.84 53.89
C LYS A 2 -4.32 4.85 53.03
N PRO A 3 -4.42 4.95 51.69
CA PRO A 3 -4.91 3.84 50.86
C PRO A 3 -3.91 3.35 49.80
N LEU A 4 -4.26 2.20 49.20
CA LEU A 4 -3.67 1.65 47.99
C LEU A 4 -3.63 2.69 46.86
N ALA A 5 -2.44 2.87 46.26
CA ALA A 5 -2.31 3.50 44.96
C ALA A 5 -2.18 2.41 43.89
N PHE A 6 -3.33 2.04 43.32
CA PHE A 6 -3.41 1.39 42.02
C PHE A 6 -2.95 2.41 40.97
N PHE A 7 -1.77 2.22 40.39
CA PHE A 7 -1.46 2.85 39.10
C PHE A 7 -1.99 1.92 38.00
N LEU A 8 -3.22 2.18 37.57
CA LEU A 8 -3.67 1.78 36.25
C LEU A 8 -2.83 2.57 35.23
N ALA A 9 -1.78 1.95 34.69
CA ALA A 9 -1.24 2.37 33.42
C ALA A 9 -2.25 1.93 32.34
N ALA A 10 -3.26 2.76 32.12
CA ALA A 10 -4.13 2.62 30.97
C ALA A 10 -3.25 2.74 29.72
N LEU A 11 -3.13 1.63 29.00
CA LEU A 11 -2.67 1.58 27.62
C LEU A 11 -3.45 2.63 26.83
N LEU A 12 -2.81 3.77 26.54
CA LEU A 12 -3.28 4.63 25.47
C LEU A 12 -3.12 3.81 24.18
N PRO A 13 -4.22 3.50 23.44
CA PRO A 13 -4.05 3.16 22.04
C PRO A 13 -3.39 4.38 21.41
N GLY A 14 -2.17 4.21 20.91
CA GLY A 14 -1.49 5.26 20.17
C GLY A 14 -2.48 5.83 19.16
N ALA A 15 -2.71 7.14 19.24
CA ALA A 15 -3.46 7.85 18.24
C ALA A 15 -2.84 7.48 16.89
N ALA A 16 -3.58 6.75 16.04
CA ALA A 16 -3.24 6.65 14.64
C ALA A 16 -3.25 8.09 14.12
N MET A 17 -2.06 8.68 13.99
CA MET A 17 -1.89 9.95 13.33
C MET A 17 -2.39 9.74 11.91
N ALA A 18 -3.53 10.34 11.57
CA ALA A 18 -3.99 10.38 10.19
C ALA A 18 -2.86 11.00 9.35
N GLY A 19 -2.45 10.32 8.28
CA GLY A 19 -1.21 10.65 7.56
C GLY A 19 0.02 9.97 8.16
N ALA A 20 -0.08 8.66 8.40
CA ALA A 20 1.05 7.76 8.67
C ALA A 20 1.58 7.10 7.40
N ILE A 21 0.80 7.11 6.31
CA ILE A 21 1.23 6.64 4.99
C ILE A 21 0.75 7.57 3.87
N ALA A 22 1.49 7.60 2.75
CA ALA A 22 1.13 8.28 1.51
C ALA A 22 1.26 7.32 0.32
N PHE A 23 0.59 7.66 -0.79
CA PHE A 23 0.73 6.95 -2.05
C PHE A 23 1.61 7.73 -3.02
N GLU A 24 2.66 7.09 -3.52
CA GLU A 24 3.55 7.63 -4.53
C GLU A 24 3.37 6.86 -5.86
N PRO A 25 2.87 7.50 -6.93
CA PRO A 25 2.72 6.85 -8.22
C PRO A 25 4.10 6.53 -8.82
N VAL A 26 4.21 5.34 -9.42
CA VAL A 26 5.40 4.90 -10.15
C VAL A 26 5.05 4.82 -11.63
N ALA A 27 5.97 5.25 -12.51
CA ALA A 27 5.77 5.12 -13.94
C ALA A 27 5.64 3.63 -14.32
N PRO A 28 4.53 3.21 -14.96
CA PRO A 28 4.33 1.82 -15.32
C PRO A 28 5.18 1.43 -16.53
N GLU A 29 6.18 0.58 -16.32
CA GLU A 29 7.02 0.04 -17.39
C GLU A 29 6.35 -1.14 -18.10
N GLY A 30 6.55 -1.24 -19.42
CA GLY A 30 6.08 -2.39 -20.22
C GLY A 30 4.59 -2.39 -20.57
N LEU A 31 3.82 -1.37 -20.18
CA LEU A 31 2.40 -1.23 -20.55
C LEU A 31 2.21 -0.48 -21.88
N ASP A 32 1.19 -0.88 -22.63
CA ASP A 32 0.72 -0.13 -23.80
C ASP A 32 0.00 1.18 -23.41
N ALA A 33 -0.27 2.01 -24.42
CA ALA A 33 -0.86 3.34 -24.21
C ALA A 33 -2.29 3.32 -23.62
N GLU A 34 -3.05 2.24 -23.80
CA GLU A 34 -4.38 2.11 -23.22
C GLU A 34 -4.29 1.72 -21.75
N ALA A 35 -3.48 0.71 -21.44
CA ALA A 35 -3.17 0.27 -20.08
C ALA A 35 -2.57 1.42 -19.25
N GLN A 36 -1.70 2.25 -19.82
CA GLN A 36 -1.17 3.44 -19.14
C GLN A 36 -2.26 4.44 -18.74
N LYS A 37 -3.29 4.65 -19.58
CA LYS A 37 -4.42 5.53 -19.23
C LYS A 37 -5.21 4.97 -18.06
N VAL A 38 -5.44 3.65 -18.05
CA VAL A 38 -6.13 2.99 -16.94
C VAL A 38 -5.31 3.10 -15.66
N VAL A 39 -3.99 2.88 -15.72
CA VAL A 39 -3.10 3.05 -14.57
C VAL A 39 -3.14 4.47 -14.03
N ALA A 40 -3.13 5.49 -14.88
CA ALA A 40 -3.25 6.89 -14.43
C ALA A 40 -4.56 7.14 -13.67
N VAL A 41 -5.67 6.57 -14.14
CA VAL A 41 -6.96 6.64 -13.43
C VAL A 41 -6.89 5.93 -12.08
N LEU A 42 -6.29 4.73 -12.02
CA LEU A 42 -6.14 3.98 -10.76
C LEU A 42 -5.26 4.76 -9.76
N GLN A 43 -4.10 5.23 -10.20
CA GLN A 43 -3.17 6.03 -9.39
C GLN A 43 -3.85 7.28 -8.83
N SER A 44 -4.69 7.98 -9.60
CA SER A 44 -5.41 9.17 -9.13
C SER A 44 -6.38 8.91 -7.98
N ARG A 45 -6.84 7.66 -7.82
CA ARG A 45 -7.80 7.24 -6.78
C ARG A 45 -7.14 6.71 -5.52
N PHE A 46 -5.90 6.25 -5.59
CA PHE A 46 -5.19 5.67 -4.45
C PHE A 46 -4.99 6.64 -3.26
N PRO A 47 -4.67 7.93 -3.46
CA PRO A 47 -4.58 8.87 -2.33
C PRO A 47 -5.84 8.90 -1.46
N GLY A 48 -7.02 8.81 -2.07
CA GLY A 48 -8.29 8.76 -1.35
C GLY A 48 -8.53 7.46 -0.56
N GLN A 49 -7.74 6.42 -0.80
CA GLN A 49 -7.82 5.12 -0.12
C GLN A 49 -6.82 4.99 1.05
N MET A 50 -5.80 5.86 1.13
CA MET A 50 -4.80 5.80 2.22
C MET A 50 -5.43 5.84 3.63
N PRO A 51 -6.47 6.64 3.91
CA PRO A 51 -7.12 6.61 5.23
C PRO A 51 -7.72 5.24 5.58
N VAL A 52 -8.19 4.47 4.60
CA VAL A 52 -8.72 3.11 4.81
C VAL A 52 -7.58 2.15 5.13
N PHE A 53 -6.44 2.30 4.48
CA PHE A 53 -5.25 1.50 4.74
C PHE A 53 -4.72 1.77 6.15
N GLU A 54 -4.69 3.03 6.58
CA GLU A 54 -4.33 3.41 7.95
C GLU A 54 -5.29 2.80 8.99
N GLN A 55 -6.60 2.88 8.75
CA GLN A 55 -7.61 2.26 9.63
C GLN A 55 -7.48 0.74 9.72
N ALA A 56 -6.98 0.10 8.65
CA ALA A 56 -6.66 -1.33 8.64
C ALA A 56 -5.35 -1.67 9.37
N GLY A 57 -4.64 -0.68 9.92
CA GLY A 57 -3.38 -0.87 10.63
C GLY A 57 -2.16 -0.95 9.70
N TYR A 58 -2.29 -0.48 8.46
CA TYR A 58 -1.14 -0.33 7.57
C TYR A 58 -0.41 0.99 7.87
N GLY A 59 0.85 0.89 8.25
CA GLY A 59 1.66 2.04 8.70
C GLY A 59 3.12 2.00 8.24
N ALA A 60 3.48 1.01 7.42
CA ALA A 60 4.83 0.83 6.89
C ALA A 60 4.79 0.71 5.35
N TRP A 61 5.92 0.34 4.74
CA TRP A 61 6.05 0.31 3.29
C TRP A 61 5.07 -0.68 2.63
N GLY A 62 4.63 -0.31 1.44
CA GLY A 62 3.83 -1.16 0.57
C GLY A 62 4.02 -0.81 -0.90
N ALA A 63 3.44 -1.62 -1.77
CA ALA A 63 3.50 -1.43 -3.20
C ALA A 63 2.25 -2.00 -3.87
N ILE A 64 1.94 -1.46 -5.04
CA ILE A 64 0.83 -1.86 -5.90
C ILE A 64 1.39 -2.25 -7.27
N ALA A 65 0.93 -3.38 -7.82
CA ALA A 65 1.32 -3.86 -9.13
C ALA A 65 0.12 -4.25 -9.99
N VAL A 66 0.34 -4.26 -11.31
CA VAL A 66 -0.60 -4.72 -12.34
C VAL A 66 0.06 -5.75 -13.26
N PRO A 67 -0.71 -6.67 -13.86
CA PRO A 67 -0.23 -7.55 -14.91
C PRO A 67 0.01 -6.79 -16.22
N VAL A 68 1.05 -7.18 -16.94
CA VAL A 68 1.34 -6.68 -18.29
C VAL A 68 0.60 -7.52 -19.32
N GLY A 69 0.03 -6.88 -20.35
CA GLY A 69 -0.65 -7.56 -21.46
C GLY A 69 -2.02 -8.17 -21.10
N LYS A 70 -2.61 -7.75 -19.97
CA LYS A 70 -3.96 -8.14 -19.55
C LYS A 70 -4.87 -6.92 -19.42
N PRO A 71 -6.19 -7.08 -19.57
CA PRO A 71 -7.14 -6.03 -19.21
C PRO A 71 -6.93 -5.57 -17.77
N LEU A 72 -6.84 -4.27 -17.56
CA LEU A 72 -6.60 -3.69 -16.24
C LEU A 72 -7.91 -3.22 -15.60
N GLY A 73 -8.07 -3.55 -14.33
CA GLY A 73 -9.18 -3.16 -13.47
C GLY A 73 -8.83 -3.32 -11.99
N PRO A 74 -9.67 -2.80 -11.07
CA PRO A 74 -9.47 -2.95 -9.62
C PRO A 74 -9.22 -4.41 -9.19
N GLU A 75 -9.86 -5.36 -9.86
CA GLU A 75 -9.75 -6.81 -9.62
C GLU A 75 -8.42 -7.44 -10.04
N THR A 76 -7.66 -6.75 -10.89
CA THR A 76 -6.35 -7.21 -11.37
C THR A 76 -5.18 -6.60 -10.61
N LEU A 77 -5.47 -5.73 -9.63
CA LEU A 77 -4.45 -5.12 -8.78
C LEU A 77 -3.97 -6.11 -7.73
N SER A 78 -2.65 -6.18 -7.58
CA SER A 78 -2.01 -6.84 -6.45
C SER A 78 -1.41 -5.79 -5.52
N SER A 79 -1.49 -6.04 -4.22
CA SER A 79 -0.90 -5.18 -3.20
C SER A 79 -0.06 -6.01 -2.23
N ALA A 80 1.02 -5.42 -1.75
CA ALA A 80 1.80 -5.90 -0.62
C ALA A 80 1.99 -4.73 0.35
N VAL A 81 1.74 -4.93 1.64
CA VAL A 81 1.70 -3.87 2.67
C VAL A 81 2.32 -4.34 3.97
N ASN A 82 2.78 -3.40 4.79
CA ASN A 82 3.52 -3.63 6.03
C ASN A 82 4.87 -4.33 5.84
N LEU A 83 5.63 -3.88 4.85
CA LEU A 83 6.98 -4.34 4.56
C LEU A 83 8.04 -3.43 5.20
N PRO A 84 9.26 -3.93 5.43
CA PRO A 84 10.32 -3.18 6.11
C PRO A 84 10.86 -2.00 5.28
N ASP A 85 10.87 -2.11 3.96
CA ASP A 85 11.41 -1.11 3.04
C ASP A 85 10.75 -1.18 1.66
N ALA A 86 11.08 -0.21 0.79
CA ALA A 86 10.55 -0.11 -0.56
C ALA A 86 10.95 -1.29 -1.46
N GLU A 87 12.13 -1.87 -1.28
CA GLU A 87 12.63 -2.98 -2.09
C GLU A 87 11.85 -4.26 -1.78
N ALA A 88 11.69 -4.57 -0.49
CA ALA A 88 10.88 -5.68 -0.02
C ALA A 88 9.42 -5.55 -0.48
N ALA A 89 8.84 -4.34 -0.43
CA ALA A 89 7.51 -4.07 -0.95
C ALA A 89 7.38 -4.35 -2.46
N ARG A 90 8.33 -3.87 -3.26
CA ARG A 90 8.38 -4.11 -4.72
C ARG A 90 8.53 -5.59 -5.04
N ALA A 91 9.47 -6.28 -4.38
CA ALA A 91 9.70 -7.70 -4.60
C ALA A 91 8.47 -8.54 -4.23
N ALA A 92 7.86 -8.26 -3.08
CA ALA A 92 6.67 -8.97 -2.60
C ALA A 92 5.47 -8.77 -3.52
N VAL A 93 5.18 -7.54 -3.95
CA VAL A 93 4.03 -7.27 -4.82
C VAL A 93 4.20 -7.88 -6.21
N LEU A 94 5.41 -7.86 -6.77
CA LEU A 94 5.68 -8.47 -8.08
C LEU A 94 5.55 -9.99 -8.02
N LYS A 95 6.03 -10.62 -6.95
CA LYS A 95 5.85 -12.05 -6.71
C LYS A 95 4.35 -12.40 -6.62
N ALA A 96 3.61 -11.70 -5.76
CA ALA A 96 2.17 -11.93 -5.57
C ALA A 96 1.39 -11.72 -6.88
N CYS A 97 1.71 -10.67 -7.63
CA CYS A 97 1.06 -10.41 -8.91
C CYS A 97 1.31 -11.51 -9.94
N ARG A 98 2.56 -11.99 -10.10
CA ARG A 98 2.85 -13.10 -11.01
C ARG A 98 2.11 -14.38 -10.60
N GLU A 99 2.06 -14.67 -9.30
CA GLU A 99 1.36 -15.85 -8.76
C GLU A 99 -0.16 -15.77 -8.98
N GLN A 100 -0.76 -14.58 -8.84
CA GLN A 100 -2.20 -14.36 -9.03
C GLN A 100 -2.60 -14.32 -10.51
N GLN A 101 -1.78 -13.67 -11.34
CA GLN A 101 -2.15 -13.33 -12.70
C GLN A 101 -1.58 -14.31 -13.73
N GLY A 102 -0.54 -15.07 -13.39
CA GLY A 102 0.16 -15.95 -14.34
C GLY A 102 0.76 -15.19 -15.53
N ALA A 103 1.19 -13.94 -15.30
CA ALA A 103 1.78 -13.06 -16.31
C ALA A 103 2.86 -12.19 -15.66
N GLU A 104 3.72 -11.61 -16.49
CA GLU A 104 4.64 -10.57 -16.04
C GLU A 104 3.88 -9.39 -15.43
N CYS A 105 4.48 -8.74 -14.44
CA CYS A 105 3.86 -7.67 -13.69
C CYS A 105 4.80 -6.47 -13.55
N THR A 106 4.20 -5.29 -13.40
CA THR A 106 4.92 -4.02 -13.20
C THR A 106 4.36 -3.27 -12.00
N VAL A 107 5.23 -2.56 -11.28
CA VAL A 107 4.84 -1.75 -10.12
C VAL A 107 4.30 -0.41 -10.61
N ILE A 108 3.12 -0.03 -10.11
CA ILE A 108 2.46 1.23 -10.48
C ILE A 108 2.40 2.22 -9.33
N GLY A 109 2.80 1.83 -8.13
CA GLY A 109 2.82 2.74 -7.00
C GLY A 109 3.45 2.15 -5.76
N LEU A 110 3.90 3.03 -4.89
CA LEU A 110 4.38 2.73 -3.55
C LEU A 110 3.44 3.32 -2.52
N ILE A 111 3.31 2.61 -1.40
CA ILE A 111 2.76 3.13 -0.16
C ILE A 111 3.95 3.40 0.74
N VAL A 112 4.13 4.66 1.13
CA VAL A 112 5.32 5.13 1.84
C VAL A 112 4.91 5.64 3.23
N PRO A 113 5.62 5.29 4.30
CA PRO A 113 5.35 5.86 5.62
C PRO A 113 5.71 7.35 5.64
N THR A 114 4.81 8.19 6.13
CA THR A 114 5.00 9.64 6.27
C THR A 114 5.61 9.92 7.64
N GLY A 115 6.93 10.13 7.66
CA GLY A 115 7.68 10.36 8.92
C GLY A 115 9.08 9.74 8.97
N ASN A 116 9.57 9.16 7.86
CA ASN A 116 10.98 8.82 7.68
C ASN A 116 11.87 10.06 7.56
#